data_AF-A0A7D7VDD4-F1
#
_entry.id   AF-A0A7D7VDD4-F1
#
_cell.length_a   1.000
_cell.length_b   1.000
_cell.length_c   1.000
_cell.angle_alpha   90.00
_cell.angle_beta   90.00
_cell.angle_gamma   90.00
#
_symmetry.space_group_name_H-M   'P 1'
#
loop_
_entity.id
_entity.type
_entity.pdbx_description
1 polymer ?
#
loop_
_entity_poly.entity_id
_entity_poly.type
_entity_poly.pdbx_seq_one_letter_code
_entity_poly.pdbx_strand_id
1 'polypeptide(L)'
;MSTNPERAVSYVLSKYVSEYMDKDVLILGANTQTREAARMLRHYETDDIIVTDEKNLPVGIVTDEDILNKVSDATVYAEATQLKDVMSTPLITINEKSTLQDALHKMRDNNIRKLPVISKKNQVIGIIFQTVIANVIRDATSTAPRLLSPPVKAVLGNLGFVLQFAGVLLLVPAILATVLEDTLTATGIYLTTVLLLVTGFFLNSYGEKSSLNLQQASILVFSSLFLLTLFGTVPYLYVFPSDETPVEIFSNAFFSSAAGFTTGGISLFDEPEELTQSFTFFRSYTQLVGGMSFIYLVITAFYPESKLQSMRGFISGRTLHMKELFLTITVIFTIYIVIVATLLYLFNGKDIIDNFSLAMSTLATGGFTPTSTILEGLAWQEHIILMGAMILGALPFTFHYAFVRKKFLSPKLGKEVLAYFAILGGATILFLGISGLDPMQSAFYSVSASTTAGLQIESLAGLNGGAHAILIILMFIGGCGFSTAGGLKIFRIFHLKDVRALFSKVRRAELSSQSKKEITSTLIIIALFPTISVIAGLHLAEIEDVPFQDAFFEAAGVITTGGLSAGVIDFDTDPATKIVLGFLMIFGRLEIIAIIYIFVPRLS
;
A
#
# COMPACT_ATOMS: atom_id res chain seq x y z
N MET A 1 -16.44 15.40 26.82
CA MET A 1 -17.06 16.62 26.25
C MET A 1 -18.56 16.40 26.18
N SER A 2 -19.34 17.42 26.53
CA SER A 2 -20.81 17.40 26.49
C SER A 2 -21.32 17.06 25.09
N THR A 3 -22.37 16.23 24.98
CA THR A 3 -23.05 15.85 23.73
C THR A 3 -23.85 16.97 23.08
N ASN A 4 -23.98 18.13 23.74
CA ASN A 4 -24.63 19.30 23.19
C ASN A 4 -23.61 20.17 22.38
N PRO A 5 -23.77 20.31 21.06
CA PRO A 5 -22.86 21.11 20.21
C PRO A 5 -22.79 22.57 20.63
N GLU A 6 -23.85 23.16 21.19
CA GLU A 6 -23.82 24.54 21.70
C GLU A 6 -22.88 24.68 22.90
N ARG A 7 -22.83 23.68 23.77
CA ARG A 7 -21.89 23.65 24.91
C ARG A 7 -20.45 23.44 24.44
N ALA A 8 -20.22 22.67 23.37
CA ALA A 8 -18.90 22.47 22.80
C ALA A 8 -18.36 23.77 22.17
N VAL A 9 -19.20 24.48 21.42
CA VAL A 9 -18.87 25.81 20.87
C VAL A 9 -18.60 26.80 21.99
N SER A 10 -19.48 26.87 22.98
CA SER A 10 -19.31 27.78 24.13
C SER A 10 -18.02 27.49 24.90
N TYR A 11 -17.66 26.21 25.08
CA TYR A 11 -16.41 25.81 25.73
C TYR A 11 -15.17 26.24 24.93
N VAL A 12 -15.17 25.99 23.62
CA VAL A 12 -14.06 26.39 22.75
C VAL A 12 -13.92 27.91 22.70
N LEU A 13 -15.04 28.62 22.56
CA LEU A 13 -15.04 30.08 22.54
C LEU A 13 -14.54 30.71 23.85
N SER A 14 -14.63 30.00 24.98
CA SER A 14 -14.10 30.45 26.27
C SER A 14 -12.57 30.29 26.43
N LYS A 15 -11.88 29.64 25.48
CA LYS A 15 -10.43 29.46 25.53
C LYS A 15 -9.68 30.75 25.21
N TYR A 16 -8.45 30.84 25.71
CA TYR A 16 -7.62 32.03 25.53
C TYR A 16 -7.02 32.10 24.12
N VAL A 17 -6.91 33.32 23.59
CA VAL A 17 -6.28 33.58 22.28
C VAL A 17 -4.82 33.11 22.22
N SER A 18 -4.10 33.12 23.35
CA SER A 18 -2.70 32.67 23.44
C SER A 18 -2.49 31.18 23.15
N GLU A 19 -3.54 30.36 23.27
CA GLU A 19 -3.49 28.92 22.93
C GLU A 19 -3.55 28.67 21.41
N TYR A 20 -4.10 29.62 20.64
CA TYR A 20 -4.42 29.44 19.21
C TYR A 20 -3.79 30.50 18.28
N MET A 21 -2.99 31.41 18.83
CA MET A 21 -2.29 32.42 18.04
C MET A 21 -1.10 31.82 17.29
N ASP A 22 -0.81 32.38 16.13
CA ASP A 22 0.49 32.20 15.47
C ASP A 22 1.55 33.04 16.20
N LYS A 23 2.71 32.46 16.48
CA LYS A 23 3.81 33.11 17.19
C LYS A 23 4.85 33.71 16.23
N ASP A 24 4.86 33.26 14.98
CA ASP A 24 5.83 33.68 13.99
C ASP A 24 5.34 34.98 13.31
N VAL A 25 5.46 36.08 14.04
CA VAL A 25 5.01 37.41 13.58
C VAL A 25 6.21 38.23 13.12
N LEU A 26 6.15 38.74 11.89
CA LEU A 26 7.14 39.67 11.38
C LEU A 26 6.92 41.06 11.99
N ILE A 27 7.94 41.56 12.72
CA ILE A 27 7.90 42.86 13.39
C ILE A 27 8.99 43.76 12.82
N LEU A 28 8.61 44.95 12.35
CA LEU A 28 9.53 45.96 11.79
C LEU A 28 9.33 47.33 12.45
N GLY A 29 10.32 48.21 12.31
CA GLY A 29 10.26 49.57 12.82
C GLY A 29 9.50 50.51 11.88
N ALA A 30 8.88 51.56 12.43
CA ALA A 30 8.11 52.55 11.66
C ALA A 30 8.92 53.25 10.56
N ASN A 31 10.24 53.37 10.72
CA ASN A 31 11.14 54.03 9.77
C ASN A 31 11.69 53.09 8.67
N THR A 32 11.35 51.80 8.68
CA THR A 32 11.78 50.85 7.65
C THR A 32 11.19 51.21 6.29
N GLN A 33 11.98 51.12 5.22
CA GLN A 33 11.52 51.43 3.86
C GLN A 33 10.58 50.35 3.33
N THR A 34 9.57 50.73 2.56
CA THR A 34 8.60 49.80 1.95
C THR A 34 9.26 48.73 1.07
N ARG A 35 10.36 49.06 0.38
CA ARG A 35 11.13 48.10 -0.42
C ARG A 35 11.77 46.99 0.42
N GLU A 36 12.30 47.35 1.59
CA GLU A 36 12.89 46.39 2.52
C GLU A 36 11.82 45.52 3.15
N ALA A 37 10.71 46.12 3.58
CA ALA A 37 9.54 45.42 4.09
C ALA A 37 8.99 44.38 3.09
N ALA A 38 8.82 44.75 1.81
CA ALA A 38 8.38 43.82 0.76
C ALA A 38 9.35 42.64 0.55
N ARG A 39 10.66 42.88 0.67
CA ARG A 39 11.66 41.83 0.62
C ARG A 39 11.55 40.88 1.82
N MET A 40 11.25 41.39 3.01
CA MET A 40 11.08 40.58 4.21
C MET A 40 9.80 39.75 4.16
N LEU A 41 8.66 40.32 3.72
CA LEU A 41 7.42 39.57 3.48
C LEU A 41 7.67 38.36 2.56
N ARG A 42 8.38 38.57 1.44
CA ARG A 42 8.74 37.48 0.51
C ARG A 42 9.73 36.47 1.09
N HIS A 43 10.68 36.92 1.90
CA HIS A 43 11.70 36.03 2.47
C HIS A 43 11.14 35.12 3.56
N TYR A 44 10.22 35.63 4.38
CA TYR A 44 9.59 34.90 5.48
C TYR A 44 8.27 34.24 5.08
N GLU A 45 7.81 34.41 3.84
CA GLU A 45 6.53 33.88 3.32
C GLU A 45 5.33 34.26 4.21
N THR A 46 5.30 35.52 4.68
CA THR A 46 4.23 36.09 5.49
C THR A 46 3.57 37.25 4.77
N ASP A 47 2.28 37.50 5.02
CA ASP A 47 1.52 38.57 4.34
C ASP A 47 1.42 39.87 5.19
N ASP A 48 1.85 39.81 6.46
CA ASP A 48 1.59 40.84 7.46
C ASP A 48 2.84 41.27 8.22
N ILE A 49 3.01 42.58 8.41
CA ILE A 49 4.02 43.18 9.27
C ILE A 49 3.35 43.96 10.40
N ILE A 50 3.78 43.70 11.63
CA ILE A 50 3.46 44.58 12.76
C ILE A 50 4.54 45.66 12.88
N VAL A 51 4.10 46.91 12.86
CA VAL A 51 4.96 48.08 12.93
C VAL A 51 5.11 48.54 14.37
N THR A 52 6.35 48.77 14.79
CA THR A 52 6.70 49.23 16.15
C THR A 52 7.36 50.61 16.15
N ASP A 53 7.17 51.34 17.25
CA ASP A 53 7.87 52.60 17.51
C ASP A 53 9.31 52.37 18.05
N GLU A 54 10.04 53.46 18.30
CA GLU A 54 11.40 53.42 18.86
C GLU A 54 11.48 52.79 20.27
N LYS A 55 10.34 52.59 20.94
CA LYS A 55 10.22 51.94 22.25
C LYS A 55 9.74 50.49 22.15
N ASN A 56 9.72 49.91 20.94
CA ASN A 56 9.20 48.58 20.62
C ASN A 56 7.70 48.39 20.98
N LEU A 57 6.94 49.48 21.03
CA LEU A 57 5.48 49.41 21.20
C LEU A 57 4.82 49.28 19.82
N PRO A 58 3.81 48.41 19.67
CA PRO A 58 3.17 48.21 18.38
C PRO A 58 2.20 49.36 18.07
N VAL A 59 2.38 50.00 16.91
CA VAL A 59 1.69 51.24 16.50
C VAL A 59 0.84 51.09 15.24
N GLY A 60 1.12 50.10 14.40
CA GLY A 60 0.37 49.86 13.17
C GLY A 60 0.58 48.46 12.61
N ILE A 61 -0.17 48.14 11.55
CA ILE A 61 -0.04 46.92 10.74
C ILE A 61 0.04 47.31 9.26
N VAL A 62 0.82 46.56 8.50
CA VAL A 62 0.99 46.73 7.05
C VAL A 62 0.86 45.37 6.39
N THR A 63 0.05 45.29 5.33
CA THR A 63 -0.05 44.11 4.47
C THR A 63 0.70 44.32 3.15
N ASP A 64 0.87 43.25 2.38
CA ASP A 64 1.32 43.31 0.99
C ASP A 64 0.43 44.22 0.12
N GLU A 65 -0.89 44.16 0.30
CA GLU A 65 -1.87 44.99 -0.40
C GLU A 65 -1.73 46.47 -0.07
N ASP A 66 -1.44 46.83 1.19
CA ASP A 66 -1.20 48.22 1.61
C ASP A 66 0.04 48.80 0.91
N ILE A 67 1.12 48.02 0.83
CA ILE A 67 2.36 48.41 0.13
C ILE A 67 2.10 48.56 -1.37
N LEU A 68 1.42 47.60 -1.99
CA LEU A 68 1.13 47.62 -3.43
C LEU A 68 0.22 48.79 -3.81
N ASN A 69 -0.83 49.05 -3.05
CA ASN A 69 -1.73 50.17 -3.29
C ASN A 69 -0.98 51.51 -3.25
N LYS A 70 -0.07 51.69 -2.28
CA LYS A 70 0.65 52.96 -2.14
C LYS A 70 1.74 53.16 -3.19
N VAL A 71 2.46 52.10 -3.57
CA VAL A 71 3.55 52.16 -4.57
C VAL A 71 3.02 52.16 -6.01
N SER A 72 1.75 51.80 -6.23
CA SER A 72 1.11 51.85 -7.55
C SER A 72 0.78 53.26 -8.05
N ASP A 73 0.84 54.27 -7.17
CA ASP A 73 0.67 55.68 -7.54
C ASP A 73 1.94 56.19 -8.26
N ALA A 74 1.80 56.69 -9.48
CA ALA A 74 2.91 57.09 -10.35
C ALA A 74 3.81 58.21 -9.77
N THR A 75 3.39 58.82 -8.66
CA THR A 75 4.10 59.91 -7.97
C THR A 75 4.89 59.46 -6.73
N VAL A 76 4.81 58.18 -6.34
CA VAL A 76 5.38 57.64 -5.08
C VAL A 76 6.50 56.64 -5.38
N TYR A 77 7.72 56.96 -4.94
CA TYR A 77 8.86 56.04 -5.05
C TYR A 77 8.93 55.11 -3.83
N ALA A 78 9.02 53.80 -4.07
CA ALA A 78 9.14 52.78 -3.03
C ALA A 78 10.42 52.91 -2.18
N GLU A 79 11.47 53.57 -2.71
CA GLU A 79 12.70 53.88 -1.96
C GLU A 79 12.56 55.05 -0.99
N ALA A 80 11.57 55.94 -1.19
CA ALA A 80 11.36 57.13 -0.37
C ALA A 80 10.25 56.96 0.68
N THR A 81 9.46 55.90 0.59
CA THR A 81 8.27 55.66 1.44
C THR A 81 8.62 54.74 2.61
N GLN A 82 8.22 55.12 3.83
CA GLN A 82 8.45 54.35 5.05
C GLN A 82 7.17 53.64 5.50
N LEU A 83 7.30 52.60 6.32
CA LEU A 83 6.16 51.85 6.84
C LEU A 83 5.15 52.74 7.59
N LYS A 84 5.60 53.77 8.29
CA LYS A 84 4.72 54.74 8.96
C LYS A 84 3.77 55.50 8.03
N ASP A 85 4.13 55.64 6.75
CA ASP A 85 3.36 56.38 5.75
C ASP A 85 2.30 55.48 5.06
N VAL A 86 2.36 54.17 5.31
CA VAL A 86 1.52 53.14 4.66
C VAL A 86 0.71 52.33 5.67
N MET A 87 1.14 52.28 6.93
CA MET A 87 0.50 51.47 7.97
C MET A 87 -0.93 51.92 8.30
N SER A 88 -1.76 50.94 8.61
CA SER A 88 -3.03 51.18 9.29
C SER A 88 -2.79 51.48 10.77
N THR A 89 -3.24 52.64 11.24
CA THR A 89 -3.10 53.11 12.62
C THR A 89 -4.39 53.81 13.08
N PRO A 90 -4.84 53.66 14.35
CA PRO A 90 -4.20 52.94 15.46
C PRO A 90 -4.31 51.41 15.34
N LEU A 91 -3.30 50.69 15.84
CA LEU A 91 -3.31 49.23 15.84
C LEU A 91 -4.34 48.67 16.82
N ILE A 92 -5.26 47.87 16.30
CA ILE A 92 -6.26 47.16 17.12
C ILE A 92 -5.66 45.84 17.60
N THR A 93 -5.47 45.71 18.91
CA THR A 93 -4.80 44.55 19.54
C THR A 93 -5.73 43.80 20.50
N ILE A 94 -5.35 42.60 20.94
CA ILE A 94 -6.08 41.84 21.96
C ILE A 94 -5.13 41.29 23.03
N ASN A 95 -5.57 41.23 24.29
CA ASN A 95 -4.74 40.71 25.37
C ASN A 95 -4.62 39.18 25.27
N GLU A 96 -3.45 38.62 25.57
CA GLU A 96 -3.14 37.18 25.56
C GLU A 96 -4.12 36.30 26.37
N LYS A 97 -4.78 36.88 27.39
CA LYS A 97 -5.78 36.22 28.25
C LYS A 97 -7.23 36.54 27.88
N SER A 98 -7.46 37.18 26.74
CA SER A 98 -8.83 37.36 26.21
C SER A 98 -9.30 36.07 25.58
N THR A 99 -10.61 35.88 25.51
CA THR A 99 -11.19 34.67 24.93
C THR A 99 -11.27 34.72 23.40
N LEU A 100 -11.43 33.57 22.75
CA LEU A 100 -11.73 33.51 21.31
C LEU A 100 -13.04 34.23 20.97
N GLN A 101 -14.01 34.22 21.88
CA GLN A 101 -15.25 35.00 21.75
C GLN A 101 -14.97 36.51 21.70
N ASP A 102 -14.15 37.01 22.62
CA ASP A 102 -13.76 38.43 22.65
C ASP A 102 -13.02 38.82 21.36
N ALA A 103 -12.17 37.92 20.85
CA ALA A 103 -11.47 38.11 19.58
C ALA A 103 -12.44 38.26 18.41
N LEU A 104 -13.46 37.40 18.31
CA LEU A 104 -14.46 37.48 17.24
C LEU A 104 -15.31 38.75 17.34
N HIS A 105 -15.71 39.15 18.55
CA HIS A 105 -16.43 40.40 18.76
C HIS A 105 -15.57 41.57 18.31
N LYS A 106 -14.31 41.62 18.73
CA LYS A 106 -13.39 42.70 18.39
C LYS A 106 -13.07 42.75 16.89
N MET A 107 -12.93 41.59 16.24
CA MET A 107 -12.77 41.48 14.79
C MET A 107 -13.99 42.01 14.03
N ARG A 108 -15.19 41.60 14.45
CA ARG A 108 -16.46 42.04 13.83
C ARG A 108 -16.67 43.53 14.00
N ASP A 109 -16.51 44.04 15.22
CA ASP A 109 -16.81 45.43 15.55
C ASP A 109 -15.84 46.41 14.86
N ASN A 110 -14.65 45.94 14.48
CA ASN A 110 -13.66 46.73 13.72
C ASN A 110 -13.54 46.31 12.25
N ASN A 111 -14.37 45.39 11.76
CA ASN A 111 -14.33 44.84 10.39
C ASN A 111 -12.93 44.35 9.94
N ILE A 112 -12.21 43.65 10.81
CA ILE A 112 -10.88 43.09 10.55
C ILE A 112 -10.90 41.57 10.73
N ARG A 113 -10.00 40.87 10.01
CA ARG A 113 -9.93 39.38 10.03
C ARG A 113 -8.76 38.83 10.84
N LYS A 114 -7.95 39.71 11.42
CA LYS A 114 -6.71 39.38 12.14
C LYS A 114 -6.51 40.35 13.29
N LEU A 115 -5.97 39.83 14.39
CA LEU A 115 -5.73 40.61 15.61
C LEU A 115 -4.36 40.26 16.19
N PRO A 116 -3.44 41.24 16.30
CA PRO A 116 -2.20 41.06 17.05
C PRO A 116 -2.51 40.86 18.54
N VAL A 117 -1.87 39.84 19.10
CA VAL A 117 -1.98 39.46 20.51
C VAL A 117 -0.84 40.10 21.28
N ILE A 118 -1.19 40.84 22.34
CA ILE A 118 -0.24 41.54 23.20
C ILE A 118 -0.16 40.91 24.60
N SER A 119 1.06 40.89 25.14
CA SER A 119 1.32 40.52 26.53
C SER A 119 0.94 41.64 27.50
N LYS A 120 0.97 41.35 28.81
CA LYS A 120 0.81 42.37 29.87
C LYS A 120 1.77 43.56 29.78
N LYS A 121 2.91 43.43 29.07
CA LYS A 121 3.90 44.50 28.87
C LYS A 121 3.67 45.31 27.59
N ASN A 122 2.50 45.18 26.94
CA ASN A 122 2.18 45.79 25.64
C ASN A 122 3.12 45.41 24.49
N GLN A 123 3.74 44.24 24.58
CA GLN A 123 4.56 43.67 23.50
C GLN A 123 3.76 42.64 22.72
N VAL A 124 3.94 42.59 21.41
CA VAL A 124 3.32 41.60 20.53
C VAL A 124 3.97 40.24 20.75
N ILE A 125 3.14 39.23 20.96
CA ILE A 125 3.58 37.85 21.19
C ILE A 125 3.01 36.87 20.16
N GLY A 126 2.09 37.34 19.32
CA GLY A 126 1.48 36.54 18.27
C GLY A 126 0.40 37.30 17.49
N ILE A 127 -0.23 36.62 16.54
CA ILE A 127 -1.38 37.12 15.78
C ILE A 127 -2.44 36.01 15.69
N ILE A 128 -3.71 36.38 15.83
CA ILE A 128 -4.83 35.42 15.69
C ILE A 128 -5.67 35.78 14.48
N PHE A 129 -5.97 34.78 13.65
CA PHE A 129 -6.77 34.92 12.43
C PHE A 129 -8.19 34.41 12.63
N GLN A 130 -9.16 35.05 11.99
CA GLN A 130 -10.57 34.64 12.01
C GLN A 130 -10.76 33.21 11.48
N THR A 131 -9.96 32.80 10.49
CA THR A 131 -9.99 31.45 9.90
C THR A 131 -9.59 30.37 10.90
N VAL A 132 -8.61 30.65 11.76
CA VAL A 132 -8.21 29.74 12.85
C VAL A 132 -9.39 29.53 13.79
N ILE A 133 -10.03 30.61 14.25
CA ILE A 133 -11.19 30.53 15.15
C ILE A 133 -12.34 29.76 14.51
N ALA A 134 -12.63 30.01 13.23
CA ALA A 134 -13.65 29.29 12.47
C ALA A 134 -13.37 27.78 12.39
N ASN A 135 -12.11 27.39 12.18
CA ASN A 135 -11.70 25.98 12.18
C ASN A 135 -11.90 25.35 13.57
N VAL A 136 -11.53 26.03 14.66
CA VAL A 136 -11.73 25.48 16.01
C VAL A 136 -13.22 25.28 16.33
N ILE A 137 -14.10 26.20 15.91
CA ILE A 137 -15.56 26.06 16.06
C ILE A 137 -16.08 24.87 15.24
N ARG A 138 -15.64 24.73 13.99
CA ARG A 138 -16.03 23.62 13.11
C ARG A 138 -15.61 22.26 13.70
N ASP A 139 -14.40 22.20 14.24
CA ASP A 139 -13.89 20.99 14.87
C ASP A 139 -14.69 20.66 16.15
N ALA A 140 -15.08 21.68 16.92
CA ALA A 140 -15.91 21.53 18.11
C ALA A 140 -17.33 21.02 17.79
N THR A 141 -17.98 21.54 16.76
CA THR A 141 -19.35 21.13 16.36
C THR A 141 -19.38 19.77 15.68
N SER A 142 -18.26 19.31 15.10
CA SER A 142 -18.12 17.99 14.47
C SER A 142 -18.07 16.80 15.45
N THR A 143 -18.22 17.03 16.76
CA THR A 143 -18.12 15.98 17.79
C THR A 143 -19.49 15.47 18.26
N ALA A 144 -20.09 14.58 17.46
CA ALA A 144 -21.00 13.56 17.99
C ALA A 144 -20.27 12.71 19.06
N PRO A 145 -20.97 12.06 20.03
CA PRO A 145 -20.31 11.16 20.98
C PRO A 145 -19.66 10.01 20.22
N ARG A 146 -18.34 10.05 20.08
CA ARG A 146 -17.54 9.11 19.29
C ARG A 146 -17.26 7.86 20.15
N LEU A 147 -17.91 6.74 19.85
CA LEU A 147 -17.52 5.43 20.40
C LEU A 147 -16.11 5.01 19.90
N LEU A 148 -15.68 5.50 18.74
CA LEU A 148 -14.42 5.17 18.07
C LEU A 148 -13.73 6.44 17.56
N SER A 149 -12.39 6.48 17.65
CA SER A 149 -11.61 7.61 17.15
C SER A 149 -11.75 7.73 15.61
N PRO A 150 -11.75 8.95 15.03
CA PRO A 150 -11.84 9.15 13.57
C PRO A 150 -10.86 8.31 12.74
N PRO A 151 -9.61 8.06 13.18
CA PRO A 151 -8.67 7.14 12.54
C PRO A 151 -9.21 5.73 12.30
N VAL A 152 -9.97 5.18 13.25
CA VAL A 152 -10.46 3.80 13.19
C VAL A 152 -11.63 3.70 12.24
N LYS A 153 -12.52 4.70 12.22
CA LYS A 153 -13.65 4.73 11.27
C LYS A 153 -13.21 4.68 9.81
N ALA A 154 -12.12 5.37 9.49
CA ALA A 154 -11.51 5.35 8.16
C ALA A 154 -11.10 3.93 7.73
N VAL A 155 -10.44 3.21 8.64
CA VAL A 155 -10.03 1.81 8.42
C VAL A 155 -11.25 0.91 8.26
N LEU A 156 -12.24 1.01 9.16
CA LEU A 156 -13.45 0.18 9.11
C LEU A 156 -14.25 0.39 7.81
N GLY A 157 -14.41 1.64 7.36
CA GLY A 157 -15.18 1.95 6.15
C GLY A 157 -14.52 1.41 4.88
N ASN A 158 -13.19 1.56 4.77
CA ASN A 158 -12.43 1.00 3.66
C ASN A 158 -12.35 -0.53 3.72
N LEU A 159 -12.17 -1.12 4.90
CA LEU A 159 -12.16 -2.56 5.12
C LEU A 159 -13.49 -3.19 4.72
N GLY A 160 -14.60 -2.57 5.16
CA GLY A 160 -15.94 -3.03 4.81
C GLY A 160 -16.17 -3.10 3.29
N PHE A 161 -15.70 -2.09 2.55
CA PHE A 161 -15.76 -2.11 1.09
C PHE A 161 -14.94 -3.23 0.45
N VAL A 162 -13.72 -3.48 0.96
CA VAL A 162 -12.85 -4.55 0.45
C VAL A 162 -13.49 -5.92 0.64
N LEU A 163 -14.04 -6.19 1.84
CA LEU A 163 -14.71 -7.47 2.12
C LEU A 163 -15.97 -7.65 1.27
N GLN A 164 -16.77 -6.58 1.09
CA GLN A 164 -17.94 -6.64 0.21
C GLN A 164 -17.54 -6.96 -1.24
N PHE A 165 -16.51 -6.29 -1.74
CA PHE A 165 -16.01 -6.49 -3.09
C PHE A 165 -15.53 -7.93 -3.29
N ALA A 166 -14.73 -8.46 -2.35
CA ALA A 166 -14.27 -9.85 -2.41
C ALA A 166 -15.45 -10.84 -2.34
N GLY A 167 -16.44 -10.59 -1.47
CA GLY A 167 -17.66 -11.41 -1.40
C GLY A 167 -18.42 -11.45 -2.72
N VAL A 168 -18.58 -10.31 -3.41
CA VAL A 168 -19.21 -10.27 -4.74
C VAL A 168 -18.42 -11.07 -5.77
N LEU A 169 -17.08 -11.01 -5.75
CA LEU A 169 -16.26 -11.80 -6.67
C LEU A 169 -16.42 -13.31 -6.44
N LEU A 170 -16.50 -13.76 -5.18
CA LEU A 170 -16.68 -15.19 -4.86
C LEU A 170 -18.03 -15.77 -5.29
N LEU A 171 -19.00 -14.96 -5.73
CA LEU A 171 -20.21 -15.47 -6.38
C LEU A 171 -19.91 -16.22 -7.68
N VAL A 172 -18.83 -15.86 -8.40
CA VAL A 172 -18.47 -16.54 -9.66
C VAL A 172 -18.15 -18.02 -9.44
N PRO A 173 -17.18 -18.41 -8.56
CA PRO A 173 -16.94 -19.82 -8.27
C PRO A 173 -18.13 -20.49 -7.56
N ALA A 174 -18.93 -19.78 -6.76
CA ALA A 174 -20.12 -20.35 -6.12
C ALA A 174 -21.20 -20.76 -7.14
N ILE A 175 -21.46 -19.91 -8.13
CA ILE A 175 -22.39 -20.21 -9.22
C ILE A 175 -21.84 -21.34 -10.07
N LEU A 176 -20.54 -21.34 -10.38
CA LEU A 176 -19.92 -22.44 -11.12
C LEU A 176 -20.10 -23.78 -10.40
N ALA A 177 -19.81 -23.84 -9.09
CA ALA A 177 -20.03 -25.04 -8.29
C ALA A 177 -21.50 -25.51 -8.30
N THR A 178 -22.44 -24.56 -8.29
CA THR A 178 -23.88 -24.88 -8.41
C THR A 178 -24.23 -25.46 -9.79
N VAL A 179 -23.65 -24.91 -10.86
CA VAL A 179 -23.87 -25.39 -12.24
C VAL A 179 -23.25 -26.76 -12.46
N LEU A 180 -22.13 -27.05 -11.79
CA LEU A 180 -21.47 -28.36 -11.79
C LEU A 180 -22.11 -29.36 -10.80
N GLU A 181 -23.25 -29.00 -10.19
CA GLU A 181 -23.99 -29.83 -9.22
C GLU A 181 -23.20 -30.22 -7.96
N ASP A 182 -22.11 -29.51 -7.66
CA ASP A 182 -21.29 -29.71 -6.48
C ASP A 182 -21.84 -28.90 -5.29
N THR A 183 -22.84 -29.51 -4.63
CA THR A 183 -23.58 -28.88 -3.53
C THR A 183 -22.71 -28.59 -2.30
N LEU A 184 -21.70 -29.42 -2.02
CA LEU A 184 -20.85 -29.28 -0.83
C LEU A 184 -19.89 -28.09 -1.00
N THR A 185 -19.17 -28.04 -2.12
CA THR A 185 -18.30 -26.90 -2.45
C THR A 185 -19.11 -25.61 -2.57
N ALA A 186 -20.25 -25.64 -3.27
CA ALA A 186 -21.11 -24.48 -3.41
C ALA A 186 -21.55 -23.93 -2.04
N THR A 187 -21.95 -24.80 -1.11
CA THR A 187 -22.36 -24.39 0.24
C THR A 187 -21.23 -23.69 0.99
N GLY A 188 -20.01 -24.25 0.97
CA GLY A 188 -18.85 -23.63 1.59
C GLY A 188 -18.54 -22.23 1.03
N ILE A 189 -18.57 -22.07 -0.30
CA ILE A 189 -18.28 -20.80 -0.96
C ILE A 189 -19.40 -19.77 -0.73
N TYR A 190 -20.68 -20.17 -0.75
CA TYR A 190 -21.79 -19.26 -0.42
C TYR A 190 -21.72 -18.80 1.04
N LEU A 191 -21.39 -19.68 1.98
CA LEU A 191 -21.22 -19.31 3.39
C LEU A 191 -20.08 -18.28 3.55
N THR A 192 -18.94 -18.52 2.90
CA THR A 192 -17.82 -17.57 2.85
C THR A 192 -18.25 -16.21 2.29
N THR A 193 -19.00 -16.23 1.19
CA THR A 193 -19.53 -15.03 0.53
C THR A 193 -20.44 -14.24 1.47
N VAL A 194 -21.37 -14.92 2.16
CA VAL A 194 -22.26 -14.28 3.13
C VAL A 194 -21.48 -13.68 4.29
N LEU A 195 -20.49 -14.41 4.85
CA LEU A 195 -19.64 -13.90 5.94
C LEU A 195 -18.90 -12.61 5.52
N LEU A 196 -18.32 -12.59 4.32
CA LEU A 196 -17.63 -11.42 3.78
C LEU A 196 -18.57 -10.24 3.56
N LEU A 197 -19.74 -10.49 2.94
CA LEU A 197 -20.73 -9.45 2.68
C LEU A 197 -21.30 -8.87 3.99
N VAL A 198 -21.76 -9.71 4.91
CA VAL A 198 -22.37 -9.29 6.17
C VAL A 198 -21.37 -8.54 7.03
N THR A 199 -20.15 -9.09 7.21
CA THR A 199 -19.08 -8.40 7.94
C THR A 199 -18.73 -7.08 7.25
N GLY A 200 -18.64 -7.08 5.92
CA GLY A 200 -18.36 -5.87 5.16
C GLY A 200 -19.43 -4.79 5.30
N PHE A 201 -20.72 -5.15 5.25
CA PHE A 201 -21.86 -4.24 5.51
C PHE A 201 -21.84 -3.71 6.93
N PHE A 202 -21.56 -4.55 7.92
CA PHE A 202 -21.41 -4.13 9.31
C PHE A 202 -20.30 -3.09 9.45
N LEU A 203 -19.07 -3.40 8.99
CA LEU A 203 -17.93 -2.49 9.07
C LEU A 203 -18.16 -1.17 8.32
N ASN A 204 -18.79 -1.22 7.14
CA ASN A 204 -19.11 -0.02 6.36
C ASN A 204 -20.20 0.84 7.04
N SER A 205 -21.09 0.25 7.85
CA SER A 205 -22.11 0.99 8.60
C SER A 205 -21.54 1.79 9.78
N TYR A 206 -20.45 1.31 10.38
CA TYR A 206 -19.74 1.99 11.47
C TYR A 206 -18.54 2.83 11.00
N GLY A 207 -18.08 2.60 9.77
CA GLY A 207 -16.93 3.26 9.17
C GLY A 207 -17.29 4.51 8.37
N GLU A 208 -16.27 5.29 8.02
CA GLU A 208 -16.37 6.45 7.13
C GLU A 208 -15.32 6.31 6.01
N LYS A 209 -15.70 6.57 4.76
CA LYS A 209 -14.75 6.51 3.64
C LYS A 209 -13.93 7.78 3.59
N SER A 210 -12.71 7.73 4.09
CA SER A 210 -11.75 8.84 4.04
C SER A 210 -10.38 8.35 3.56
N SER A 211 -9.51 9.30 3.23
CA SER A 211 -8.09 9.02 3.02
C SER A 211 -7.46 8.43 4.28
N LEU A 212 -6.45 7.58 4.09
CA LEU A 212 -5.74 6.87 5.14
C LEU A 212 -4.32 7.41 5.24
N ASN A 213 -3.81 7.53 6.47
CA ASN A 213 -2.38 7.70 6.69
C ASN A 213 -1.66 6.34 6.57
N LEU A 214 -0.32 6.35 6.58
CA LEU A 214 0.49 5.15 6.34
C LEU A 214 0.27 4.03 7.37
N GLN A 215 0.02 4.39 8.63
CA GLN A 215 -0.30 3.44 9.69
C GLN A 215 -1.68 2.81 9.49
N GLN A 216 -2.71 3.62 9.25
CA GLN A 216 -4.08 3.17 8.99
C GLN A 216 -4.16 2.30 7.73
N ALA A 217 -3.45 2.71 6.69
CA ALA A 217 -3.23 1.96 5.46
C ALA A 217 -2.67 0.57 5.77
N SER A 218 -1.61 0.50 6.58
CA SER A 218 -0.98 -0.76 6.97
C SER A 218 -1.93 -1.68 7.75
N ILE A 219 -2.71 -1.11 8.69
CA ILE A 219 -3.75 -1.86 9.44
C ILE A 219 -4.82 -2.38 8.48
N LEU A 220 -5.30 -1.55 7.55
CA LEU A 220 -6.29 -1.95 6.55
C LEU A 220 -5.81 -3.16 5.73
N VAL A 221 -4.58 -3.11 5.19
CA VAL A 221 -4.07 -4.21 4.34
C VAL A 221 -3.89 -5.49 5.17
N PHE A 222 -3.39 -5.41 6.40
CA PHE A 222 -3.30 -6.59 7.28
C PHE A 222 -4.67 -7.17 7.62
N SER A 223 -5.60 -6.35 8.12
CA SER A 223 -6.92 -6.81 8.54
C SER A 223 -7.74 -7.36 7.38
N SER A 224 -7.59 -6.81 6.17
CA SER A 224 -8.28 -7.33 4.98
C SER A 224 -7.75 -8.70 4.56
N LEU A 225 -6.43 -8.87 4.40
CA LEU A 225 -5.86 -10.17 4.06
C LEU A 225 -6.15 -11.21 5.14
N PHE A 226 -6.02 -10.85 6.42
CA PHE A 226 -6.35 -11.75 7.52
C PHE A 226 -7.81 -12.21 7.48
N LEU A 227 -8.78 -11.30 7.31
CA LEU A 227 -10.20 -11.67 7.26
C LEU A 227 -10.56 -12.45 5.99
N LEU A 228 -9.92 -12.15 4.86
CA LEU A 228 -10.08 -12.94 3.63
C LEU A 228 -9.61 -14.38 3.82
N THR A 229 -8.42 -14.58 4.40
CA THR A 229 -7.90 -15.91 4.75
C THR A 229 -8.77 -16.61 5.79
N LEU A 230 -9.17 -15.90 6.85
CA LEU A 230 -9.96 -16.49 7.93
C LEU A 230 -11.32 -16.99 7.44
N PHE A 231 -12.06 -16.18 6.68
CA PHE A 231 -13.35 -16.61 6.13
C PHE A 231 -13.17 -17.57 4.95
N GLY A 232 -12.09 -17.39 4.18
CA GLY A 232 -11.69 -18.30 3.11
C GLY A 232 -11.31 -19.70 3.57
N THR A 233 -11.14 -19.92 4.87
CA THR A 233 -10.93 -21.24 5.49
C THR A 233 -12.19 -22.12 5.36
N VAL A 234 -13.38 -21.51 5.33
CA VAL A 234 -14.68 -22.21 5.40
C VAL A 234 -14.87 -23.29 4.33
N PRO A 235 -14.60 -23.07 3.02
CA PRO A 235 -14.79 -24.11 2.01
C PRO A 235 -13.83 -25.29 2.21
N TYR A 236 -12.61 -25.04 2.67
CA TYR A 236 -11.62 -26.07 2.95
C TYR A 236 -12.02 -26.98 4.13
N LEU A 237 -12.75 -26.46 5.12
CA LEU A 237 -13.25 -27.26 6.25
C LEU A 237 -14.20 -28.39 5.83
N TYR A 238 -14.82 -28.30 4.64
CA TYR A 238 -15.71 -29.36 4.12
C TYR A 238 -14.99 -30.38 3.25
N VAL A 239 -13.75 -30.08 2.84
CA VAL A 239 -12.96 -30.90 1.91
C VAL A 239 -11.92 -31.74 2.65
N PHE A 240 -11.35 -31.23 3.74
CA PHE A 240 -10.37 -32.00 4.51
C PHE A 240 -10.98 -33.20 5.24
N PRO A 241 -10.21 -34.29 5.44
CA PRO A 241 -10.71 -35.52 6.03
C PRO A 241 -11.36 -35.31 7.40
N SER A 242 -12.49 -35.97 7.65
CA SER A 242 -13.23 -35.86 8.91
C SER A 242 -12.57 -36.57 10.11
N ASP A 243 -11.56 -37.39 9.85
CA ASP A 243 -10.96 -38.28 10.84
C ASP A 243 -9.81 -37.60 11.63
N GLU A 244 -9.39 -36.42 11.19
CA GLU A 244 -8.41 -35.57 11.86
C GLU A 244 -8.99 -34.82 13.08
N THR A 245 -8.12 -34.34 13.97
CA THR A 245 -8.54 -33.47 15.06
C THR A 245 -9.04 -32.12 14.54
N PRO A 246 -9.95 -31.43 15.26
CA PRO A 246 -10.43 -30.12 14.82
C PRO A 246 -9.33 -29.06 14.64
N VAL A 247 -8.20 -29.22 15.34
CA VAL A 247 -7.04 -28.32 15.24
C VAL A 247 -6.27 -28.56 13.95
N GLU A 248 -6.05 -29.82 13.57
CA GLU A 248 -5.41 -30.21 12.30
C GLU A 248 -6.24 -29.71 11.12
N ILE A 249 -7.54 -30.01 11.09
CA ILE A 249 -8.46 -29.57 10.03
C ILE A 249 -8.43 -28.05 9.88
N PHE A 250 -8.49 -27.31 10.98
CA PHE A 250 -8.42 -25.85 10.94
C PHE A 250 -7.06 -25.35 10.43
N SER A 251 -5.94 -25.97 10.85
CA SER A 251 -4.61 -25.59 10.40
C SER A 251 -4.40 -25.83 8.91
N ASN A 252 -4.86 -26.98 8.39
CA ASN A 252 -4.84 -27.35 6.97
C ASN A 252 -5.67 -26.37 6.14
N ALA A 253 -6.88 -26.05 6.61
CA ALA A 253 -7.79 -25.10 5.99
C ALA A 253 -7.26 -23.66 6.01
N PHE A 254 -6.70 -23.21 7.14
CA PHE A 254 -6.16 -21.87 7.27
C PHE A 254 -4.91 -21.69 6.39
N PHE A 255 -3.99 -22.65 6.40
CA PHE A 255 -2.79 -22.62 5.55
C PHE A 255 -3.17 -22.61 4.06
N SER A 256 -4.06 -23.50 3.63
CA SER A 256 -4.50 -23.57 2.23
C SER A 256 -5.22 -22.28 1.79
N SER A 257 -6.03 -21.70 2.68
CA SER A 257 -6.68 -20.42 2.43
C SER A 257 -5.69 -19.26 2.38
N ALA A 258 -4.65 -19.27 3.23
CA ALA A 258 -3.58 -18.28 3.19
C ALA A 258 -2.86 -18.36 1.84
N ALA A 259 -2.41 -19.54 1.43
CA ALA A 259 -1.77 -19.78 0.13
C ALA A 259 -2.63 -19.34 -1.07
N GLY A 260 -3.96 -19.43 -0.96
CA GLY A 260 -4.90 -18.84 -1.91
C GLY A 260 -4.90 -17.30 -1.90
N PHE A 261 -5.40 -16.69 -0.83
CA PHE A 261 -5.64 -15.24 -0.78
C PHE A 261 -4.38 -14.36 -0.74
N THR A 262 -3.24 -14.90 -0.31
CA THR A 262 -1.96 -14.18 -0.35
C THR A 262 -1.18 -14.44 -1.63
N THR A 263 -1.72 -15.25 -2.55
CA THR A 263 -1.02 -15.79 -3.74
C THR A 263 0.27 -16.50 -3.34
N GLY A 264 0.24 -17.26 -2.24
CA GLY A 264 1.39 -17.96 -1.68
C GLY A 264 1.74 -19.26 -2.38
N GLY A 265 0.75 -19.95 -2.98
CA GLY A 265 0.97 -21.01 -3.97
C GLY A 265 1.32 -22.40 -3.47
N ILE A 266 1.91 -22.51 -2.26
CA ILE A 266 2.25 -23.81 -1.68
C ILE A 266 0.94 -24.57 -1.36
N SER A 267 0.78 -25.73 -1.97
CA SER A 267 -0.41 -26.59 -1.88
C SER A 267 -0.14 -27.72 -0.90
N LEU A 268 -1.12 -28.03 -0.03
CA LEU A 268 -1.08 -29.28 0.75
C LEU A 268 -1.58 -30.49 -0.07
N PHE A 269 -2.34 -30.24 -1.14
CA PHE A 269 -2.83 -31.30 -2.02
C PHE A 269 -1.80 -31.61 -3.11
N ASP A 270 -1.23 -32.80 -3.08
CA ASP A 270 -0.32 -33.31 -4.11
C ASP A 270 -1.05 -33.70 -5.39
N GLU A 271 -2.27 -34.24 -5.26
CA GLU A 271 -3.15 -34.64 -6.36
C GLU A 271 -4.46 -33.82 -6.34
N PRO A 272 -4.43 -32.53 -6.77
CA PRO A 272 -5.62 -31.68 -6.80
C PRO A 272 -6.81 -32.24 -7.58
N GLU A 273 -6.57 -33.15 -8.53
CA GLU A 273 -7.58 -33.83 -9.34
C GLU A 273 -8.50 -34.78 -8.55
N GLU A 274 -8.11 -35.20 -7.34
CA GLU A 274 -9.02 -35.94 -6.44
C GLU A 274 -10.13 -35.03 -5.89
N LEU A 275 -9.90 -33.72 -5.92
CA LEU A 275 -10.91 -32.73 -5.55
C LEU A 275 -11.87 -32.52 -6.72
N THR A 276 -13.09 -32.14 -6.38
CA THR A 276 -14.05 -31.68 -7.39
C THR A 276 -13.48 -30.53 -8.24
N GLN A 277 -13.79 -30.53 -9.53
CA GLN A 277 -13.35 -29.48 -10.45
C GLN A 277 -13.82 -28.08 -10.03
N SER A 278 -14.97 -27.99 -9.37
CA SER A 278 -15.48 -26.72 -8.85
C SER A 278 -14.58 -26.16 -7.72
N PHE A 279 -14.01 -27.05 -6.90
CA PHE A 279 -13.11 -26.69 -5.82
C PHE A 279 -11.71 -26.32 -6.32
N THR A 280 -11.15 -27.04 -7.30
CA THR A 280 -9.87 -26.67 -7.93
C THR A 280 -9.98 -25.32 -8.63
N PHE A 281 -11.10 -25.04 -9.31
CA PHE A 281 -11.39 -23.71 -9.84
C PHE A 281 -11.48 -22.65 -8.73
N PHE A 282 -12.18 -22.93 -7.64
CA PHE A 282 -12.26 -22.03 -6.48
C PHE A 282 -10.87 -21.70 -5.93
N ARG A 283 -10.00 -22.70 -5.74
CA ARG A 283 -8.61 -22.51 -5.29
C ARG A 283 -7.88 -21.50 -6.16
N SER A 284 -7.84 -21.70 -7.48
CA SER A 284 -7.20 -20.76 -8.41
C SER A 284 -7.89 -19.39 -8.44
N TYR A 285 -9.22 -19.34 -8.29
CA TYR A 285 -9.97 -18.09 -8.24
C TYR A 285 -9.66 -17.27 -6.99
N THR A 286 -9.41 -17.89 -5.83
CA THR A 286 -8.98 -17.16 -4.62
C THR A 286 -7.63 -16.47 -4.81
N GLN A 287 -6.71 -17.04 -5.60
CA GLN A 287 -5.45 -16.38 -5.96
C GLN A 287 -5.69 -15.14 -6.82
N LEU A 288 -6.63 -15.20 -7.77
CA LEU A 288 -7.04 -14.02 -8.54
C LEU A 288 -7.67 -12.95 -7.63
N VAL A 289 -8.59 -13.33 -6.74
CA VAL A 289 -9.22 -12.39 -5.79
C VAL A 289 -8.18 -11.78 -4.85
N GLY A 290 -7.24 -12.57 -4.34
CA GLY A 290 -6.14 -12.13 -3.50
C GLY A 290 -5.22 -11.14 -4.22
N GLY A 291 -4.80 -11.50 -5.43
CA GLY A 291 -4.05 -10.65 -6.34
C GLY A 291 -4.75 -9.31 -6.56
N MET A 292 -6.00 -9.34 -7.03
CA MET A 292 -6.79 -8.14 -7.34
C MET A 292 -7.13 -7.28 -6.12
N SER A 293 -7.48 -7.90 -4.99
CA SER A 293 -7.82 -7.18 -3.75
C SER A 293 -6.58 -6.49 -3.18
N PHE A 294 -5.42 -7.13 -3.24
CA PHE A 294 -4.15 -6.51 -2.88
C PHE A 294 -3.86 -5.27 -3.74
N ILE A 295 -4.11 -5.30 -5.05
CA ILE A 295 -3.95 -4.12 -5.92
C ILE A 295 -4.81 -2.97 -5.43
N TYR A 296 -6.09 -3.22 -5.17
CA TYR A 296 -6.99 -2.20 -4.65
C TYR A 296 -6.52 -1.65 -3.30
N LEU A 297 -6.07 -2.53 -2.40
CA LEU A 297 -5.54 -2.17 -1.09
C LEU A 297 -4.31 -1.27 -1.22
N VAL A 298 -3.33 -1.65 -2.03
CA VAL A 298 -2.11 -0.85 -2.25
C VAL A 298 -2.44 0.50 -2.88
N ILE A 299 -3.35 0.52 -3.86
CA ILE A 299 -3.81 1.76 -4.49
C ILE A 299 -4.51 2.65 -3.45
N THR A 300 -5.45 2.13 -2.67
CA THR A 300 -6.20 2.95 -1.70
C THR A 300 -5.41 3.35 -0.45
N ALA A 301 -4.42 2.54 -0.06
CA ALA A 301 -3.69 2.68 1.19
C ALA A 301 -2.32 3.37 1.03
N PHE A 302 -1.60 3.12 -0.08
CA PHE A 302 -0.20 3.52 -0.25
C PHE A 302 0.07 4.44 -1.44
N TYR A 303 -0.96 5.00 -2.06
CA TYR A 303 -0.81 5.99 -3.13
C TYR A 303 -0.99 7.42 -2.59
N PRO A 304 0.07 8.07 -2.10
CA PRO A 304 0.03 9.50 -1.86
C PRO A 304 -0.05 10.24 -3.21
N GLU A 305 -0.77 11.36 -3.25
CA GLU A 305 -0.85 12.26 -4.41
C GLU A 305 0.54 12.67 -4.96
N SER A 306 1.60 12.55 -4.16
CA SER A 306 2.99 12.78 -4.59
C SER A 306 3.53 11.74 -5.58
N LYS A 307 3.13 10.45 -5.52
CA LYS A 307 3.47 9.44 -6.55
C LYS A 307 2.58 9.55 -7.80
N LEU A 308 1.37 10.11 -7.67
CA LEU A 308 0.58 10.58 -8.82
C LEU A 308 1.34 11.65 -9.63
N GLN A 309 2.22 12.43 -9.00
CA GLN A 309 3.05 13.40 -9.71
C GLN A 309 4.16 12.77 -10.55
N SER A 310 4.77 11.64 -10.14
CA SER A 310 5.73 10.93 -10.99
C SER A 310 5.05 10.21 -12.16
N MET A 311 3.78 9.84 -12.00
CA MET A 311 2.93 9.31 -13.08
C MET A 311 2.44 10.37 -14.07
N ARG A 312 2.46 11.68 -13.73
CA ARG A 312 2.15 12.75 -14.68
C ARG A 312 3.05 12.71 -15.92
N GLY A 313 4.27 12.19 -15.81
CA GLY A 313 5.18 12.01 -16.94
C GLY A 313 4.72 10.94 -17.95
N PHE A 314 3.90 9.97 -17.52
CA PHE A 314 3.36 8.91 -18.38
C PHE A 314 1.91 9.18 -18.82
N ILE A 315 1.19 10.01 -18.07
CA ILE A 315 -0.25 10.22 -18.21
C ILE A 315 -0.50 11.69 -18.51
N SER A 316 -0.93 11.95 -19.75
CA SER A 316 -1.39 13.25 -20.22
C SER A 316 -2.34 13.90 -19.20
N GLY A 317 -1.85 14.91 -18.48
CA GLY A 317 -2.57 16.06 -17.91
C GLY A 317 -3.75 15.86 -16.95
N ARG A 318 -4.32 14.66 -16.80
CA ARG A 318 -5.50 14.40 -15.95
C ARG A 318 -5.10 13.60 -14.71
N THR A 319 -5.56 14.08 -13.55
CA THR A 319 -5.58 13.31 -12.31
C THR A 319 -6.49 12.10 -12.51
N LEU A 320 -5.94 10.89 -12.39
CA LEU A 320 -6.73 9.67 -12.44
C LEU A 320 -7.42 9.47 -11.09
N HIS A 321 -8.73 9.22 -11.13
CA HIS A 321 -9.45 8.79 -9.95
C HIS A 321 -9.11 7.32 -9.66
N MET A 322 -8.77 7.03 -8.40
CA MET A 322 -8.31 5.71 -7.93
C MET A 322 -9.23 4.54 -8.35
N LYS A 323 -10.54 4.80 -8.38
CA LYS A 323 -11.57 3.84 -8.82
C LYS A 323 -11.45 3.48 -10.30
N GLU A 324 -11.13 4.43 -11.17
CA GLU A 324 -10.97 4.20 -12.61
C GLU A 324 -9.74 3.35 -12.89
N LEU A 325 -8.64 3.60 -12.18
CA LEU A 325 -7.41 2.82 -12.31
C LEU A 325 -7.63 1.36 -11.96
N PHE A 326 -8.26 1.10 -10.81
CA PHE A 326 -8.57 -0.27 -10.36
C PHE A 326 -9.48 -1.02 -11.36
N LEU A 327 -10.57 -0.38 -11.79
CA LEU A 327 -11.51 -0.99 -12.75
C LEU A 327 -10.80 -1.30 -14.08
N THR A 328 -9.96 -0.38 -14.56
CA THR A 328 -9.21 -0.57 -15.81
C THR A 328 -8.26 -1.75 -15.71
N ILE A 329 -7.51 -1.88 -14.60
CA ILE A 329 -6.58 -3.00 -14.37
C ILE A 329 -7.36 -4.33 -14.33
N THR A 330 -8.50 -4.36 -13.63
CA THR A 330 -9.37 -5.55 -13.54
C THR A 330 -9.79 -6.04 -14.92
N VAL A 331 -10.23 -5.12 -15.79
CA VAL A 331 -10.63 -5.45 -17.16
C VAL A 331 -9.44 -5.99 -17.97
N ILE A 332 -8.27 -5.36 -17.87
CA ILE A 332 -7.07 -5.80 -18.59
C ILE A 332 -6.67 -7.23 -18.18
N PHE A 333 -6.60 -7.51 -16.88
CA PHE A 333 -6.24 -8.84 -16.38
C PHE A 333 -7.27 -9.89 -16.78
N THR A 334 -8.56 -9.55 -16.77
CA THR A 334 -9.63 -10.44 -17.26
C THR A 334 -9.42 -10.80 -18.73
N ILE A 335 -9.06 -9.83 -19.57
CA ILE A 335 -8.75 -10.07 -20.99
C ILE A 335 -7.53 -10.99 -21.13
N TYR A 336 -6.47 -10.77 -20.35
CA TYR A 336 -5.29 -11.64 -20.37
C TYR A 336 -5.62 -13.07 -19.96
N ILE A 337 -6.43 -13.27 -18.92
CA ILE A 337 -6.87 -14.60 -18.48
C ILE A 337 -7.59 -15.32 -19.61
N VAL A 338 -8.56 -14.66 -20.26
CA VAL A 338 -9.31 -15.25 -21.39
C VAL A 338 -8.37 -15.63 -22.54
N ILE A 339 -7.42 -14.75 -22.90
CA ILE A 339 -6.46 -15.02 -23.97
C ILE A 339 -5.58 -16.21 -23.61
N VAL A 340 -4.98 -16.22 -22.42
CA VAL A 340 -4.07 -17.29 -21.96
C VAL A 340 -4.80 -18.62 -21.88
N ALA A 341 -5.98 -18.67 -21.24
CA ALA A 341 -6.79 -19.89 -21.13
C ALA A 341 -7.19 -20.45 -22.51
N THR A 342 -7.60 -19.57 -23.43
CA THR A 342 -7.95 -19.98 -24.80
C THR A 342 -6.73 -20.52 -25.55
N LEU A 343 -5.56 -19.86 -25.45
CA LEU A 343 -4.35 -20.33 -26.09
C LEU A 343 -3.91 -21.70 -25.54
N LEU A 344 -3.92 -21.89 -24.22
CA LEU A 344 -3.60 -23.18 -23.60
C LEU A 344 -4.54 -24.28 -24.11
N TYR A 345 -5.86 -24.02 -24.09
CA TYR A 345 -6.88 -24.95 -24.60
C TYR A 345 -6.63 -25.34 -26.07
N LEU A 346 -6.24 -24.40 -26.93
CA LEU A 346 -5.95 -24.68 -28.34
C LEU A 346 -4.71 -25.56 -28.54
N PHE A 347 -3.74 -25.54 -27.62
CA PHE A 347 -2.49 -26.29 -27.76
C PHE A 347 -2.48 -27.64 -27.04
N ASN A 348 -3.06 -27.75 -25.83
CA ASN A 348 -3.10 -29.02 -25.09
C ASN A 348 -4.42 -29.78 -25.20
N GLY A 349 -5.53 -29.13 -25.55
CA GLY A 349 -6.85 -29.75 -25.58
C GLY A 349 -7.34 -30.27 -24.21
N LYS A 350 -6.69 -29.89 -23.10
CA LYS A 350 -7.13 -30.19 -21.73
C LYS A 350 -8.41 -29.40 -21.40
N ASP A 351 -9.07 -29.75 -20.30
CA ASP A 351 -10.33 -29.14 -19.93
C ASP A 351 -10.26 -27.59 -19.87
N ILE A 352 -11.34 -26.93 -20.30
CA ILE A 352 -11.37 -25.48 -20.41
C ILE A 352 -11.39 -24.80 -19.03
N ILE A 353 -12.09 -25.36 -18.05
CA ILE A 353 -12.17 -24.85 -16.67
C ILE A 353 -10.79 -24.97 -16.01
N ASP A 354 -10.08 -26.06 -16.26
CA ASP A 354 -8.72 -26.25 -15.76
C ASP A 354 -7.75 -25.24 -16.39
N ASN A 355 -7.84 -25.03 -17.71
CA ASN A 355 -7.05 -24.00 -18.40
C ASN A 355 -7.35 -22.58 -17.91
N PHE A 356 -8.62 -22.26 -17.59
CA PHE A 356 -8.98 -21.00 -16.93
C PHE A 356 -8.38 -20.92 -15.52
N SER A 357 -8.44 -21.99 -14.75
CA SER A 357 -7.87 -22.08 -13.40
C SER A 357 -6.36 -21.83 -13.42
N LEU A 358 -5.64 -22.50 -14.33
CA LEU A 358 -4.21 -22.29 -14.54
C LEU A 358 -3.91 -20.86 -14.99
N ALA A 359 -4.66 -20.29 -15.94
CA ALA A 359 -4.45 -18.93 -16.40
C ALA A 359 -4.65 -17.89 -15.28
N MET A 360 -5.70 -18.03 -14.46
CA MET A 360 -5.97 -17.14 -13.32
C MET A 360 -4.85 -17.19 -12.28
N SER A 361 -4.44 -18.40 -11.88
CA SER A 361 -3.33 -18.65 -10.96
C SER A 361 -2.03 -18.04 -11.48
N THR A 362 -1.71 -18.26 -12.77
CA THR A 362 -0.48 -17.79 -13.40
C THR A 362 -0.41 -16.26 -13.45
N LEU A 363 -1.47 -15.60 -13.90
CA LEU A 363 -1.53 -14.13 -14.02
C LEU A 363 -1.61 -13.44 -12.66
N ALA A 364 -2.19 -14.09 -11.65
CA ALA A 364 -2.18 -13.61 -10.28
C ALA A 364 -0.84 -13.85 -9.57
N THR A 365 0.13 -14.50 -10.23
CA THR A 365 1.41 -14.97 -9.67
C THR A 365 1.15 -15.75 -8.38
N GLY A 366 0.27 -16.75 -8.47
CA GLY A 366 -0.23 -17.53 -7.35
C GLY A 366 0.30 -18.96 -7.30
N GLY A 367 0.30 -19.71 -8.40
CA GLY A 367 1.00 -21.01 -8.48
C GLY A 367 0.15 -22.25 -8.21
N PHE A 368 -1.13 -22.13 -7.88
CA PHE A 368 -1.99 -23.30 -7.83
C PHE A 368 -2.23 -23.88 -9.22
N THR A 369 -2.14 -25.20 -9.32
CA THR A 369 -2.51 -25.98 -10.49
C THR A 369 -3.82 -26.73 -10.24
N PRO A 370 -4.72 -26.84 -11.23
CA PRO A 370 -5.96 -27.59 -11.10
C PRO A 370 -5.77 -29.11 -11.06
N THR A 371 -4.67 -29.61 -11.63
CA THR A 371 -4.25 -31.03 -11.55
C THR A 371 -2.73 -31.09 -11.43
N SER A 372 -2.21 -32.18 -10.87
CA SER A 372 -0.77 -32.46 -10.78
C SER A 372 -0.12 -32.56 -12.17
N THR A 373 -0.84 -33.16 -13.12
CA THR A 373 -0.38 -33.47 -14.48
C THR A 373 -0.56 -32.34 -15.51
N ILE A 374 -1.16 -31.19 -15.14
CA ILE A 374 -1.46 -30.14 -16.13
C ILE A 374 -0.18 -29.54 -16.75
N LEU A 375 0.93 -29.56 -16.01
CA LEU A 375 2.24 -29.07 -16.43
C LEU A 375 3.19 -30.17 -16.92
N GLU A 376 2.77 -31.43 -16.88
CA GLU A 376 3.57 -32.53 -17.42
C GLU A 376 3.57 -32.51 -18.96
N GLY A 377 4.75 -32.73 -19.54
CA GLY A 377 4.90 -32.90 -21.00
C GLY A 377 4.59 -31.66 -21.83
N LEU A 378 4.68 -30.46 -21.25
CA LEU A 378 4.35 -29.19 -21.93
C LEU A 378 5.10 -29.02 -23.25
N ALA A 379 4.37 -28.64 -24.30
CA ALA A 379 4.98 -28.23 -25.56
C ALA A 379 5.72 -26.89 -25.39
N TRP A 380 6.64 -26.57 -26.30
CA TRP A 380 7.40 -25.32 -26.23
C TRP A 380 6.51 -24.08 -26.32
N GLN A 381 5.36 -24.17 -27.01
CA GLN A 381 4.37 -23.11 -27.09
C GLN A 381 3.75 -22.81 -25.72
N GLU A 382 3.42 -23.86 -24.97
CA GLU A 382 2.79 -23.74 -23.65
C GLU A 382 3.75 -23.14 -22.62
N HIS A 383 5.02 -23.56 -22.66
CA HIS A 383 6.08 -22.94 -21.87
C HIS A 383 6.13 -21.42 -22.10
N ILE A 384 6.09 -20.98 -23.36
CA ILE A 384 6.12 -19.55 -23.70
C ILE A 384 4.87 -18.83 -23.23
N ILE A 385 3.69 -19.45 -23.38
CA ILE A 385 2.41 -18.86 -22.94
C ILE A 385 2.43 -18.64 -21.43
N LEU A 386 2.82 -19.66 -20.65
CA LEU A 386 2.87 -19.58 -19.19
C LEU A 386 3.96 -18.61 -18.73
N MET A 387 5.18 -18.67 -19.29
CA MET A 387 6.24 -17.70 -18.97
C MET A 387 5.81 -16.26 -19.29
N GLY A 388 5.15 -16.04 -20.43
CA GLY A 388 4.59 -14.75 -20.80
C GLY A 388 3.55 -14.25 -19.78
N ALA A 389 2.63 -15.12 -19.37
CA ALA A 389 1.61 -14.80 -18.37
C ALA A 389 2.21 -14.47 -16.99
N MET A 390 3.21 -15.25 -16.54
CA MET A 390 3.96 -15.00 -15.30
C MET A 390 4.65 -13.62 -15.35
N ILE A 391 5.33 -13.31 -16.46
CA ILE A 391 5.99 -12.02 -16.65
C ILE A 391 4.96 -10.88 -16.64
N LEU A 392 3.82 -11.04 -17.30
CA LEU A 392 2.76 -10.02 -17.31
C LEU A 392 2.23 -9.74 -15.90
N GLY A 393 2.09 -10.73 -15.03
CA GLY A 393 1.69 -10.51 -13.63
C GLY A 393 2.74 -9.74 -12.81
N ALA A 394 4.03 -9.97 -13.08
CA ALA A 394 5.15 -9.34 -12.37
C ALA A 394 5.48 -7.91 -12.83
N LEU A 395 4.93 -7.46 -13.96
CA LEU A 395 5.12 -6.10 -14.47
C LEU A 395 4.24 -5.09 -13.71
N PRO A 396 4.65 -3.81 -13.64
CA PRO A 396 3.90 -2.81 -12.88
C PRO A 396 2.58 -2.48 -13.59
N PHE A 397 1.49 -2.25 -12.86
CA PHE A 397 0.19 -1.89 -13.45
C PHE A 397 0.21 -0.67 -14.37
N THR A 398 1.19 0.22 -14.14
CA THR A 398 1.45 1.40 -14.96
C THR A 398 1.81 1.04 -16.40
N PHE A 399 2.51 -0.09 -16.59
CA PHE A 399 2.88 -0.63 -17.89
C PHE A 399 1.64 -1.07 -18.67
N HIS A 400 0.78 -1.85 -18.03
CA HIS A 400 -0.47 -2.33 -18.63
C HIS A 400 -1.42 -1.18 -18.98
N TYR A 401 -1.57 -0.22 -18.07
CA TYR A 401 -2.40 0.96 -18.30
C TYR A 401 -1.90 1.80 -19.49
N ALA A 402 -0.58 1.95 -19.65
CA ALA A 402 0.02 2.72 -20.74
C ALA A 402 -0.27 2.11 -22.12
N PHE A 403 -0.36 0.78 -22.21
CA PHE A 403 -0.63 0.07 -23.47
C PHE A 403 -2.04 0.33 -24.01
N VAL A 404 -3.04 0.53 -23.12
CA VAL A 404 -4.43 0.76 -23.51
C VAL A 404 -4.70 2.23 -23.89
N ARG A 405 -4.01 3.19 -23.26
CA ARG A 405 -4.28 4.63 -23.45
C ARG A 405 -3.48 5.30 -24.56
N LYS A 406 -2.28 4.81 -24.88
CA LYS A 406 -1.51 5.30 -26.03
C LYS A 406 -1.86 4.43 -27.23
N LYS A 407 -2.30 5.06 -28.33
CA LYS A 407 -2.62 4.41 -29.62
C LYS A 407 -1.44 3.56 -30.15
N PHE A 408 -1.20 2.36 -29.61
CA PHE A 408 -0.21 1.37 -30.04
C PHE A 408 1.26 1.84 -30.24
N LEU A 409 1.57 3.11 -29.96
CA LEU A 409 2.92 3.67 -30.08
C LEU A 409 3.74 3.26 -28.84
N SER A 410 4.64 2.31 -29.08
CA SER A 410 5.67 1.76 -28.19
C SER A 410 5.80 2.47 -26.83
N PRO A 411 5.24 1.91 -25.75
CA PRO A 411 5.52 2.41 -24.41
C PRO A 411 7.03 2.30 -24.17
N LYS A 412 7.70 3.44 -23.93
CA LYS A 412 9.10 3.42 -23.50
C LYS A 412 9.18 2.64 -22.19
N LEU A 413 9.94 1.54 -22.19
CA LEU A 413 10.17 0.73 -21.00
C LEU A 413 10.79 1.62 -19.91
N GLY A 414 10.17 1.59 -18.72
CA GLY A 414 10.73 2.27 -17.55
C GLY A 414 12.06 1.63 -17.13
N LYS A 415 12.91 2.39 -16.42
CA LYS A 415 14.19 1.89 -15.91
C LYS A 415 14.02 0.65 -15.02
N GLU A 416 12.93 0.59 -14.27
CA GLU A 416 12.59 -0.56 -13.42
C GLU A 416 12.32 -1.83 -14.24
N VAL A 417 11.48 -1.73 -15.27
CA VAL A 417 11.18 -2.86 -16.16
C VAL A 417 12.43 -3.34 -16.89
N LEU A 418 13.29 -2.42 -17.32
CA LEU A 418 14.56 -2.78 -17.95
C LEU A 418 15.51 -3.50 -16.95
N ALA A 419 15.58 -3.04 -15.70
CA ALA A 419 16.35 -3.70 -14.66
C ALA A 419 15.81 -5.10 -14.34
N TYR A 420 14.48 -5.28 -14.32
CA TYR A 420 13.84 -6.59 -14.18
C TYR A 420 14.28 -7.58 -15.25
N PHE A 421 14.17 -7.21 -16.53
CA PHE A 421 14.59 -8.10 -17.61
C PHE A 421 16.11 -8.38 -17.61
N ALA A 422 16.94 -7.41 -17.18
CA ALA A 422 18.37 -7.61 -17.05
C ALA A 422 18.73 -8.61 -15.92
N ILE A 423 18.08 -8.48 -14.75
CA ILE A 423 18.26 -9.40 -13.61
C ILE A 423 17.78 -10.79 -14.00
N LEU A 424 16.57 -10.90 -14.56
CA LEU A 424 15.99 -12.17 -14.99
C LEU A 424 16.90 -12.85 -16.02
N GLY A 425 17.27 -12.17 -17.11
CA GLY A 425 18.11 -12.76 -18.15
C GLY A 425 19.49 -13.19 -17.63
N GLY A 426 20.12 -12.38 -16.79
CA GLY A 426 21.42 -12.73 -16.19
C GLY A 426 21.33 -13.93 -15.25
N ALA A 427 20.29 -13.98 -14.42
CA ALA A 427 20.08 -15.10 -13.50
C ALA A 427 19.70 -16.39 -14.24
N THR A 428 18.90 -16.32 -15.31
CA THR A 428 18.56 -17.49 -16.14
C THR A 428 19.80 -18.12 -16.76
N ILE A 429 20.73 -17.32 -17.28
CA ILE A 429 22.00 -17.83 -17.85
C ILE A 429 22.84 -18.52 -16.77
N LEU A 430 22.93 -17.91 -15.58
CA LEU A 430 23.66 -18.47 -14.46
C LEU A 430 23.02 -19.78 -13.96
N PHE A 431 21.69 -19.80 -13.84
CA PHE A 431 20.92 -20.97 -13.41
C PHE A 431 21.07 -22.13 -14.39
N LEU A 432 20.99 -21.86 -15.71
CA LEU A 432 21.23 -22.86 -16.75
C LEU A 432 22.62 -23.51 -16.62
N GLY A 433 23.65 -22.73 -16.30
CA GLY A 433 25.01 -23.24 -16.16
C GLY A 433 25.26 -24.14 -14.96
N ILE A 434 24.38 -24.11 -13.94
CA ILE A 434 24.59 -24.77 -12.64
C ILE A 434 23.53 -25.85 -12.35
N SER A 435 22.30 -25.66 -12.83
CA SER A 435 21.16 -26.54 -12.52
C SER A 435 21.25 -27.92 -13.17
N GLY A 436 21.90 -28.02 -14.35
CA GLY A 436 21.92 -29.25 -15.15
C GLY A 436 20.59 -29.54 -15.87
N LEU A 437 19.60 -28.65 -15.78
CA LEU A 437 18.32 -28.75 -16.47
C LEU A 437 18.44 -28.28 -17.92
N ASP A 438 17.46 -28.63 -18.75
CA ASP A 438 17.43 -28.14 -20.12
C ASP A 438 17.19 -26.60 -20.17
N PRO A 439 17.53 -25.93 -21.30
CA PRO A 439 17.38 -24.48 -21.42
C PRO A 439 15.96 -23.95 -21.22
N MET A 440 14.94 -24.71 -21.63
CA MET A 440 13.54 -24.30 -21.51
C MET A 440 13.06 -24.41 -20.06
N GLN A 441 13.33 -25.54 -19.40
CA GLN A 441 13.04 -25.72 -17.97
C GLN A 441 13.80 -24.71 -17.11
N SER A 442 15.08 -24.46 -17.42
CA SER A 442 15.89 -23.45 -16.73
C SER A 442 15.28 -22.05 -16.83
N ALA A 443 14.81 -21.68 -18.02
CA ALA A 443 14.11 -20.43 -18.24
C ALA A 443 12.77 -20.39 -17.48
N PHE A 444 12.01 -21.48 -17.52
CA PHE A 444 10.72 -21.61 -16.84
C PHE A 444 10.84 -21.40 -15.33
N TYR A 445 11.75 -22.13 -14.66
CA TYR A 445 11.97 -21.98 -13.22
C TYR A 445 12.53 -20.61 -12.83
N SER A 446 13.43 -20.04 -13.65
CA SER A 446 13.93 -18.68 -13.41
C SER A 446 12.82 -17.63 -13.51
N VAL A 447 11.93 -17.76 -14.49
CA VAL A 447 10.75 -16.89 -14.63
C VAL A 447 9.79 -17.12 -13.46
N SER A 448 9.47 -18.37 -13.12
CA SER A 448 8.57 -18.72 -12.02
C SER A 448 9.05 -18.14 -10.68
N ALA A 449 10.33 -18.34 -10.35
CA ALA A 449 10.96 -17.78 -9.16
C ALA A 449 10.97 -16.24 -9.14
N SER A 450 11.42 -15.61 -10.23
CA SER A 450 11.53 -14.14 -10.33
C SER A 450 10.19 -13.43 -10.29
N THR A 451 9.17 -14.04 -10.89
CA THR A 451 7.80 -13.51 -10.89
C THR A 451 7.04 -13.89 -9.63
N THR A 452 7.62 -14.71 -8.75
CA THR A 452 6.96 -15.33 -7.58
C THR A 452 5.65 -16.02 -7.97
N ALA A 453 5.59 -16.59 -9.18
CA ALA A 453 4.38 -17.22 -9.69
C ALA A 453 4.23 -18.67 -9.23
N GLY A 454 5.31 -19.33 -8.82
CA GLY A 454 5.26 -20.61 -8.15
C GLY A 454 4.87 -21.82 -9.02
N LEU A 455 4.74 -21.66 -10.33
CA LEU A 455 4.51 -22.81 -11.20
C LEU A 455 5.75 -23.70 -11.25
N GLN A 456 5.53 -24.99 -11.10
CA GLN A 456 6.55 -26.01 -10.99
C GLN A 456 6.18 -27.21 -11.87
N ILE A 457 7.10 -27.67 -12.71
CA ILE A 457 6.87 -28.79 -13.66
C ILE A 457 7.20 -30.12 -12.97
N GLU A 458 8.30 -30.16 -12.22
CA GLU A 458 8.83 -31.33 -11.52
C GLU A 458 9.29 -30.91 -10.13
N SER A 459 9.48 -31.87 -9.22
CA SER A 459 10.00 -31.57 -7.88
C SER A 459 11.37 -30.89 -7.93
N LEU A 460 11.53 -29.82 -7.15
CA LEU A 460 12.80 -29.12 -6.97
C LEU A 460 13.63 -29.68 -5.81
N ALA A 461 13.13 -30.68 -5.09
CA ALA A 461 13.84 -31.32 -3.98
C ALA A 461 15.21 -31.85 -4.41
N GLY A 462 16.25 -31.61 -3.60
CA GLY A 462 17.59 -32.12 -3.87
C GLY A 462 18.33 -31.47 -5.06
N LEU A 463 17.79 -30.40 -5.65
CA LEU A 463 18.50 -29.61 -6.65
C LEU A 463 19.82 -29.07 -6.07
N ASN A 464 20.84 -28.90 -6.92
CA ASN A 464 22.14 -28.36 -6.54
C ASN A 464 22.00 -27.10 -5.66
N GLY A 465 22.74 -27.03 -4.54
CA GLY A 465 22.68 -25.89 -3.61
C GLY A 465 22.92 -24.53 -4.28
N GLY A 466 23.78 -24.46 -5.30
CA GLY A 466 23.97 -23.24 -6.08
C GLY A 466 22.73 -22.85 -6.91
N ALA A 467 22.01 -23.84 -7.44
CA ALA A 467 20.79 -23.63 -8.21
C ALA A 467 19.63 -23.18 -7.30
N HIS A 468 19.45 -23.83 -6.15
CA HIS A 468 18.51 -23.40 -5.11
C HIS A 468 18.79 -21.97 -4.65
N ALA A 469 20.05 -21.62 -4.39
CA ALA A 469 20.42 -20.26 -4.00
C ALA A 469 20.02 -19.20 -5.04
N ILE A 470 20.14 -19.50 -6.34
CA ILE A 470 19.74 -18.57 -7.41
C ILE A 470 18.22 -18.38 -7.42
N LEU A 471 17.44 -19.46 -7.33
CA LEU A 471 15.98 -19.36 -7.27
C LEU A 471 15.51 -18.59 -6.04
N ILE A 472 16.13 -18.83 -4.87
CA ILE A 472 15.84 -18.08 -3.63
C ILE A 472 16.13 -16.59 -3.80
N ILE A 473 17.27 -16.24 -4.41
CA ILE A 473 17.62 -14.83 -4.69
C ILE A 473 16.58 -14.20 -5.62
N LEU A 474 16.14 -14.92 -6.66
CA LEU A 474 15.10 -14.44 -7.57
C LEU A 474 13.76 -14.25 -6.86
N MET A 475 13.35 -15.18 -5.99
CA MET A 475 12.12 -15.07 -5.20
C MET A 475 12.20 -13.91 -4.18
N PHE A 476 13.36 -13.71 -3.54
CA PHE A 476 13.57 -12.56 -2.66
C PHE A 476 13.48 -11.25 -3.43
N ILE A 477 14.08 -11.13 -4.62
CA ILE A 477 13.98 -9.90 -5.42
C ILE A 477 12.53 -9.70 -5.89
N GLY A 478 11.91 -10.74 -6.45
CA GLY A 478 10.57 -10.73 -6.99
C GLY A 478 10.38 -9.78 -8.19
N GLY A 479 9.12 -9.46 -8.46
CA GLY A 479 8.73 -8.62 -9.60
C GLY A 479 8.97 -7.11 -9.44
N CYS A 480 8.36 -6.33 -10.34
CA CYS A 480 8.36 -4.87 -10.25
C CYS A 480 7.44 -4.38 -9.11
N GLY A 481 7.62 -3.15 -8.65
CA GLY A 481 6.73 -2.50 -7.70
C GLY A 481 5.33 -2.30 -8.25
N PHE A 482 4.31 -2.39 -7.40
CA PHE A 482 2.89 -2.29 -7.81
C PHE A 482 2.54 -3.29 -8.92
N SER A 483 2.87 -4.56 -8.69
CA SER A 483 2.54 -5.74 -9.52
C SER A 483 1.84 -6.79 -8.65
N THR A 484 1.43 -7.94 -9.22
CA THR A 484 0.84 -9.04 -8.43
C THR A 484 1.88 -9.89 -7.74
N ALA A 485 3.16 -9.81 -8.12
CA ALA A 485 4.24 -10.59 -7.52
C ALA A 485 4.37 -10.32 -6.01
N GLY A 486 5.15 -11.11 -5.29
CA GLY A 486 5.64 -10.85 -3.93
C GLY A 486 7.08 -10.36 -3.91
N GLY A 487 7.78 -10.64 -2.81
CA GLY A 487 9.21 -10.32 -2.60
C GLY A 487 9.55 -8.86 -2.27
N LEU A 488 10.85 -8.55 -2.34
CA LEU A 488 11.44 -7.24 -2.02
C LEU A 488 11.09 -6.16 -3.05
N LYS A 489 10.76 -6.53 -4.28
CA LYS A 489 10.51 -5.63 -5.41
C LYS A 489 11.73 -4.89 -5.93
N ILE A 490 11.81 -4.80 -7.25
CA ILE A 490 12.96 -4.20 -7.93
C ILE A 490 13.11 -2.70 -7.67
N PHE A 491 12.02 -1.96 -7.48
CA PHE A 491 12.13 -0.52 -7.19
C PHE A 491 13.02 -0.23 -5.96
N ARG A 492 13.05 -1.15 -4.97
CA ARG A 492 13.85 -0.99 -3.74
C ARG A 492 15.35 -1.01 -4.00
N ILE A 493 15.79 -1.76 -5.02
CA ILE A 493 17.20 -1.83 -5.41
C ILE A 493 17.73 -0.44 -5.83
N PHE A 494 16.88 0.41 -6.41
CA PHE A 494 17.28 1.76 -6.78
C PHE A 494 17.54 2.67 -5.57
N HIS A 495 16.90 2.44 -4.43
CA HIS A 495 17.18 3.17 -3.18
C HIS A 495 18.59 2.83 -2.65
N LEU A 496 19.15 1.68 -3.01
CA LEU A 496 20.49 1.28 -2.56
C LEU A 496 21.63 2.09 -3.19
N LYS A 497 21.38 2.77 -4.30
CA LYS A 497 22.39 3.60 -4.98
C LYS A 497 23.00 4.65 -4.05
N ASP A 498 22.16 5.22 -3.19
CA ASP A 498 22.54 6.32 -2.29
C ASP A 498 22.91 5.83 -0.87
N VAL A 499 22.96 4.51 -0.63
CA VAL A 499 23.36 3.94 0.68
C VAL A 499 24.75 4.40 1.10
N ARG A 500 25.69 4.53 0.15
CA ARG A 500 27.04 5.03 0.43
C ARG A 500 27.02 6.47 0.99
N ALA A 501 26.00 7.26 0.68
CA ALA A 501 25.85 8.61 1.23
C ALA A 501 25.44 8.60 2.71
N LEU A 502 24.82 7.53 3.24
CA LEU A 502 24.49 7.42 4.67
C LEU A 502 25.73 7.26 5.57
N PHE A 503 26.80 6.66 5.04
CA PHE A 503 28.05 6.44 5.79
C PHE A 503 28.98 7.66 5.81
N SER A 504 28.73 8.65 4.94
CA SER A 504 29.48 9.91 4.94
C SER A 504 28.69 11.00 5.67
N LYS A 505 29.27 11.61 6.72
CA LYS A 505 28.62 12.74 7.42
C LYS A 505 28.23 13.89 6.49
N VAL A 506 29.05 14.18 5.48
CA VAL A 506 28.84 15.27 4.51
C VAL A 506 27.69 14.92 3.57
N ARG A 507 27.76 13.77 2.89
CA ARG A 507 26.71 13.36 1.94
C ARG A 507 25.38 13.02 2.61
N ARG A 508 25.41 12.62 3.90
CA ARG A 508 24.19 12.39 4.68
C ARG A 508 23.43 13.70 4.96
N ALA A 509 24.12 14.85 5.03
CA ALA A 509 23.46 16.14 5.21
C ALA A 509 22.70 16.58 3.93
N GLU A 510 23.18 16.16 2.75
CA GLU A 510 22.59 16.46 1.44
C GLU A 510 21.33 15.62 1.12
N LEU A 511 21.16 14.47 1.78
CA LEU A 511 19.99 13.61 1.60
C LEU A 511 18.74 14.22 2.24
N SER A 512 17.65 14.27 1.47
CA SER A 512 16.33 14.62 1.97
C SER A 512 15.88 13.68 3.10
N SER A 513 15.00 14.17 3.99
CA SER A 513 14.41 13.36 5.07
C SER A 513 13.65 12.14 4.51
N GLN A 514 12.95 12.31 3.39
CA GLN A 514 12.23 11.26 2.69
C GLN A 514 13.18 10.16 2.17
N SER A 515 14.26 10.55 1.49
CA SER A 515 15.25 9.59 0.97
C SER A 515 15.91 8.79 2.09
N LYS A 516 16.18 9.41 3.25
CA LYS A 516 16.70 8.70 4.42
C LYS A 516 15.71 7.64 4.93
N LYS A 517 14.42 7.98 5.05
CA LYS A 517 13.37 7.03 5.45
C LYS A 517 13.29 5.85 4.48
N GLU A 518 13.26 6.11 3.17
CA GLU A 518 13.18 5.07 2.13
C GLU A 518 14.38 4.13 2.14
N ILE A 519 15.60 4.66 2.30
CA ILE A 519 16.82 3.82 2.37
C ILE A 519 16.82 2.98 3.66
N THR A 520 16.52 3.57 4.82
CA THR A 520 16.48 2.84 6.09
C THR A 520 15.44 1.72 6.06
N SER A 521 14.23 2.02 5.56
CA SER A 521 13.20 1.02 5.33
C SER A 521 13.70 -0.11 4.42
N THR A 522 14.30 0.22 3.28
CA THR A 522 14.82 -0.76 2.32
C THR A 522 15.86 -1.69 2.96
N LEU A 523 16.80 -1.13 3.73
CA LEU A 523 17.82 -1.92 4.43
C LEU A 523 17.23 -2.87 5.48
N ILE A 524 16.21 -2.42 6.23
CA ILE A 524 15.52 -3.27 7.20
C ILE A 524 14.86 -4.45 6.49
N ILE A 525 14.16 -4.21 5.38
CA ILE A 525 13.44 -5.26 4.65
C ILE A 525 14.43 -6.28 4.05
N ILE A 526 15.53 -5.81 3.44
CA ILE A 526 16.58 -6.68 2.89
C ILE A 526 17.23 -7.55 3.97
N ALA A 527 17.32 -7.06 5.22
CA ALA A 527 17.79 -7.87 6.34
C ALA A 527 16.73 -8.84 6.86
N LEU A 528 15.47 -8.41 6.99
CA LEU A 528 14.41 -9.22 7.59
C LEU A 528 13.98 -10.40 6.73
N PHE A 529 13.87 -10.25 5.40
CA PHE A 529 13.42 -11.33 4.52
C PHE A 529 14.29 -12.60 4.64
N PRO A 530 15.62 -12.52 4.43
CA PRO A 530 16.50 -13.68 4.61
C PRO A 530 16.54 -14.15 6.06
N THR A 531 16.54 -13.24 7.04
CA THR A 531 16.64 -13.62 8.46
C THR A 531 15.43 -14.44 8.91
N ILE A 532 14.22 -14.00 8.56
CA ILE A 532 12.99 -14.73 8.90
C ILE A 532 12.95 -16.06 8.13
N SER A 533 13.39 -16.08 6.87
CA SER A 533 13.50 -17.34 6.09
C SER A 533 14.47 -18.32 6.72
N VAL A 534 15.61 -17.87 7.25
CA VAL A 534 16.58 -18.73 7.96
C VAL A 534 15.96 -19.28 9.24
N ILE A 535 15.26 -18.45 10.03
CA ILE A 535 14.61 -18.90 11.27
C ILE A 535 13.53 -19.93 10.97
N ALA A 536 12.65 -19.65 10.01
CA ALA A 536 11.59 -20.58 9.60
C ALA A 536 12.15 -21.85 8.97
N GLY A 537 13.22 -21.75 8.17
CA GLY A 537 13.89 -22.91 7.56
C GLY A 537 14.62 -23.78 8.58
N LEU A 538 15.23 -23.20 9.62
CA LEU A 538 15.82 -23.98 10.73
C LEU A 538 14.74 -24.74 11.50
N HIS A 539 13.60 -24.08 11.78
CA HIS A 539 12.45 -24.70 12.46
C HIS A 539 11.87 -25.84 11.63
N LEU A 540 11.66 -25.64 10.32
CA LEU A 540 11.17 -26.67 9.40
C LEU A 540 12.14 -27.84 9.27
N ALA A 541 13.44 -27.58 9.16
CA ALA A 541 14.45 -28.64 9.06
C ALA A 541 14.47 -29.55 10.30
N GLU A 542 14.21 -28.99 11.48
CA GLU A 542 14.17 -29.75 12.74
C GLU A 542 12.88 -30.56 12.90
N ILE A 543 11.72 -29.99 12.55
CA ILE A 543 10.43 -30.67 12.71
C ILE A 543 10.21 -31.74 11.65
N GLU A 544 10.54 -31.46 10.39
CA GLU A 544 10.27 -32.35 9.26
C GLU A 544 11.43 -33.33 9.00
N ASP A 545 12.55 -33.22 9.73
CA ASP A 545 13.77 -34.03 9.56
C ASP A 545 14.32 -34.01 8.11
N VAL A 546 14.31 -32.82 7.49
CA VAL A 546 14.79 -32.59 6.12
C VAL A 546 16.07 -31.76 6.08
N PRO A 547 16.86 -31.82 4.98
CA PRO A 547 18.02 -30.95 4.82
C PRO A 547 17.64 -29.47 4.94
N PHE A 548 18.43 -28.70 5.69
CA PHE A 548 18.22 -27.25 5.85
C PHE A 548 18.10 -26.50 4.51
N GLN A 549 18.75 -26.99 3.46
CA GLN A 549 18.69 -26.40 2.14
C GLN A 549 17.25 -26.40 1.56
N ASP A 550 16.54 -27.52 1.66
CA ASP A 550 15.18 -27.68 1.15
C ASP A 550 14.18 -26.94 2.05
N ALA A 551 14.35 -27.04 3.37
CA ALA A 551 13.54 -26.27 4.33
C ALA A 551 13.70 -24.75 4.20
N PHE A 552 14.92 -24.27 3.91
CA PHE A 552 15.18 -22.86 3.66
C PHE A 552 14.59 -22.39 2.34
N PHE A 553 14.61 -23.24 1.30
CA PHE A 553 13.93 -22.98 0.04
C PHE A 553 12.43 -22.81 0.26
N GLU A 554 11.81 -23.72 1.00
CA GLU A 554 10.41 -23.69 1.37
C GLU A 554 10.04 -22.41 2.16
N ALA A 555 10.81 -22.10 3.20
CA ALA A 555 10.62 -20.90 4.02
C ALA A 555 10.74 -19.60 3.20
N ALA A 556 11.68 -19.56 2.25
CA ALA A 556 11.80 -18.45 1.31
C ALA A 556 10.55 -18.35 0.42
N GLY A 557 10.01 -19.48 -0.06
CA GLY A 557 8.74 -19.57 -0.78
C GLY A 557 7.56 -19.00 0.00
N VAL A 558 7.43 -19.38 1.27
CA VAL A 558 6.36 -18.89 2.16
C VAL A 558 6.43 -17.37 2.32
N ILE A 559 7.57 -16.80 2.74
CA ILE A 559 7.66 -15.36 3.04
C ILE A 559 7.65 -14.48 1.79
N THR A 560 8.12 -14.99 0.65
CA THR A 560 8.09 -14.23 -0.61
C THR A 560 6.76 -14.34 -1.33
N THR A 561 5.85 -15.20 -0.82
CA THR A 561 4.66 -15.68 -1.55
C THR A 561 5.06 -16.14 -2.95
N GLY A 562 6.11 -16.96 -3.00
CA GLY A 562 6.80 -17.36 -4.23
C GLY A 562 6.28 -18.65 -4.86
N GLY A 563 5.55 -19.48 -4.09
CA GLY A 563 4.86 -20.69 -4.53
C GLY A 563 5.72 -21.89 -4.96
N LEU A 564 7.01 -21.70 -5.27
CA LEU A 564 7.93 -22.81 -5.48
C LEU A 564 8.20 -23.54 -4.16
N SER A 565 8.25 -24.87 -4.23
CA SER A 565 8.31 -25.75 -3.07
C SER A 565 9.27 -26.91 -3.31
N ALA A 566 9.97 -27.33 -2.27
CA ALA A 566 10.73 -28.57 -2.25
C ALA A 566 9.89 -29.75 -1.71
N GLY A 567 8.60 -29.54 -1.44
CA GLY A 567 7.71 -30.56 -0.86
C GLY A 567 7.98 -30.80 0.62
N VAL A 568 8.45 -29.78 1.35
CA VAL A 568 8.74 -29.90 2.80
C VAL A 568 7.50 -29.69 3.65
N ILE A 569 6.55 -28.86 3.20
CA ILE A 569 5.29 -28.62 3.92
C ILE A 569 4.21 -29.50 3.30
N ASP A 570 3.59 -30.32 4.12
CA ASP A 570 2.55 -31.27 3.72
C ASP A 570 1.42 -31.39 4.76
N PHE A 571 0.60 -32.42 4.61
CA PHE A 571 -0.50 -32.74 5.53
C PHE A 571 -0.03 -33.11 6.94
N ASP A 572 1.12 -33.75 7.07
CA ASP A 572 1.65 -34.27 8.33
C ASP A 572 2.43 -33.21 9.11
N THR A 573 2.82 -32.11 8.46
CA THR A 573 3.43 -30.94 9.12
C THR A 573 2.65 -30.53 10.37
N ASP A 574 3.36 -30.14 11.43
CA ASP A 574 2.75 -29.74 12.70
C ASP A 574 1.67 -28.63 12.53
N PRO A 575 0.47 -28.77 13.13
CA PRO A 575 -0.61 -27.80 12.99
C PRO A 575 -0.25 -26.37 13.41
N ALA A 576 0.55 -26.20 14.47
CA ALA A 576 0.95 -24.87 14.92
C ALA A 576 1.91 -24.24 13.90
N THR A 577 2.80 -25.03 13.32
CA THR A 577 3.72 -24.63 12.25
C THR A 577 2.94 -24.18 11.00
N LYS A 578 1.93 -24.94 10.55
CA LYS A 578 1.04 -24.53 9.44
C LYS A 578 0.36 -23.17 9.70
N ILE A 579 -0.15 -22.93 10.90
CA ILE A 579 -0.75 -21.63 11.26
C ILE A 579 0.29 -20.50 11.19
N VAL A 580 1.49 -20.71 11.75
CA VAL A 580 2.57 -19.72 11.72
C VAL A 580 2.99 -19.40 10.29
N LEU A 581 3.14 -20.42 9.43
CA LEU A 581 3.48 -20.23 8.03
C LEU A 581 2.36 -19.52 7.26
N GLY A 582 1.09 -19.78 7.55
CA GLY A 582 -0.03 -19.02 7.00
C GLY A 582 0.03 -17.52 7.35
N PHE A 583 0.37 -17.18 8.59
CA PHE A 583 0.63 -15.78 8.96
C PHE A 583 1.87 -15.21 8.26
N LEU A 584 2.91 -16.02 8.08
CA LEU A 584 4.13 -15.61 7.40
C LEU A 584 3.86 -15.25 5.93
N MET A 585 2.98 -15.98 5.24
CA MET A 585 2.54 -15.60 3.89
C MET A 585 1.81 -14.25 3.86
N ILE A 586 0.92 -14.00 4.84
CA ILE A 586 0.23 -12.70 4.98
C ILE A 586 1.26 -11.59 5.19
N PHE A 587 2.24 -11.80 6.08
CA PHE A 587 3.30 -10.82 6.36
C PHE A 587 4.22 -10.57 5.16
N GLY A 588 4.55 -11.63 4.43
CA GLY A 588 5.29 -11.57 3.18
C GLY A 588 4.61 -10.68 2.16
N ARG A 589 3.30 -10.87 1.97
CA ARG A 589 2.48 -10.09 1.05
C ARG A 589 2.41 -8.60 1.42
N LEU A 590 2.51 -8.28 2.70
CA LEU A 590 2.53 -6.90 3.23
C LEU A 590 3.90 -6.20 3.09
N GLU A 591 4.87 -6.84 2.43
CA GLU A 591 6.24 -6.38 2.26
C GLU A 591 6.97 -6.09 3.59
N ILE A 592 6.54 -6.74 4.69
CA ILE A 592 7.00 -6.61 6.11
C ILE A 592 6.86 -5.19 6.70
N ILE A 593 6.90 -4.15 5.88
CA ILE A 593 6.92 -2.75 6.31
C ILE A 593 5.60 -2.32 6.94
N ALA A 594 4.48 -2.87 6.48
CA ALA A 594 3.17 -2.60 7.06
C ALA A 594 3.17 -2.98 8.55
N ILE A 595 3.84 -4.08 8.92
CA ILE A 595 3.99 -4.54 10.30
C ILE A 595 4.81 -3.53 11.11
N ILE A 596 5.92 -3.06 10.55
CA ILE A 596 6.76 -2.05 11.21
C ILE A 596 5.96 -0.76 11.46
N TYR A 597 5.13 -0.32 10.51
CA TYR A 597 4.30 0.87 10.71
C TYR A 597 3.16 0.66 11.70
N ILE A 598 2.62 -0.56 11.80
CA ILE A 598 1.62 -0.92 12.81
C ILE A 598 2.22 -0.83 14.21
N PHE A 599 3.39 -1.45 14.43
CA PHE A 599 3.99 -1.59 15.77
C PHE A 599 4.96 -0.46 16.15
N VAL A 600 5.49 0.28 15.18
CA VAL A 600 6.44 1.40 15.38
C VAL A 600 5.92 2.65 14.66
N PRO A 601 4.88 3.33 15.20
CA PRO A 601 4.22 4.45 14.52
C PRO A 601 5.16 5.64 14.24
N ARG A 602 6.25 5.77 15.00
CA ARG A 602 7.27 6.81 14.81
C ARG A 602 7.99 6.73 13.46
N LEU A 603 7.94 5.58 12.80
CA LEU A 603 8.53 5.37 11.47
C LEU A 603 7.56 5.71 10.33
N SER A 604 6.26 5.88 10.63
CA SER A 604 5.23 6.21 9.63
C SER A 604 5.39 7.59 8.97
#